data_AF-A0A2U0RZU5-F1
#
_entry.id   AF-A0A2U0RZU5-F1
#
_cell.length_a   1.000
_cell.length_b   1.000
_cell.length_c   1.000
_cell.angle_alpha   90.00
_cell.angle_beta   90.00
_cell.angle_gamma   90.00
#
_symmetry.space_group_name_H-M   'P 1'
#
loop_
_entity.id
_entity.type
_entity.pdbx_description
1 polymer ?
#
loop_
_entity_poly.entity_id
_entity_poly.type
_entity_poly.pdbx_seq_one_letter_code
_entity_poly.pdbx_strand_id
1 'polypeptide(L)'
;MLIICLICVSLIVIGFFVWFSENEAERKAQEYMKTFEEMGCSIEEYPFSTSHTTGTLKLAFFRDFRIFATQNEIERIYCDHEINALYCYHPIQEYKVEIVVFYYN
;
A
#
# COMPACT_ATOMS: atom_id res chain seq x y z
N MET A 1 -25.13 -12.80 -33.94
CA MET A 1 -24.06 -13.68 -33.44
C MET A 1 -22.73 -12.96 -33.26
N LEU A 2 -22.15 -12.36 -34.31
CA LEU A 2 -20.83 -11.70 -34.23
C LEU A 2 -20.72 -10.59 -33.16
N ILE A 3 -21.76 -9.77 -33.00
CA ILE A 3 -21.79 -8.68 -32.00
C ILE A 3 -21.75 -9.23 -30.57
N ILE A 4 -22.48 -10.31 -30.29
CA ILE A 4 -22.48 -10.95 -28.96
C ILE A 4 -21.11 -11.58 -28.67
N CYS A 5 -20.49 -12.24 -29.65
CA CYS A 5 -19.12 -12.75 -29.50
C CYS A 5 -18.12 -11.63 -29.19
N LEU A 6 -18.20 -10.49 -29.88
CA LEU A 6 -17.32 -9.34 -29.62
C LEU A 6 -17.51 -8.79 -28.20
N ILE A 7 -18.76 -8.68 -27.73
CA ILE A 7 -19.05 -8.24 -26.37
C ILE A 7 -18.47 -9.23 -25.35
N CYS A 8 -18.68 -10.54 -25.54
CA CYS A 8 -18.13 -11.55 -24.64
C CYS A 8 -16.59 -11.51 -24.59
N VAL A 9 -15.91 -11.37 -25.73
CA VAL A 9 -14.45 -11.24 -25.77
C VAL A 9 -13.99 -9.97 -25.05
N SER A 10 -14.67 -8.84 -25.25
CA SER A 10 -14.32 -7.60 -24.57
C SER A 10 -14.44 -7.69 -23.05
N LEU A 11 -15.48 -8.35 -22.54
CA LEU A 11 -15.66 -8.57 -21.10
C LEU A 11 -14.58 -9.47 -20.51
N ILE A 12 -14.20 -10.54 -21.22
CA ILE A 12 -13.12 -11.44 -20.80
C ILE A 12 -11.79 -10.68 -20.74
N VAL A 13 -11.51 -9.86 -21.76
CA VAL A 13 -10.28 -9.06 -21.82
C VAL A 13 -10.24 -8.06 -20.66
N ILE A 14 -11.32 -7.32 -20.41
CA ILE A 14 -11.40 -6.38 -19.29
C ILE A 14 -11.22 -7.11 -17.95
N GLY A 15 -11.91 -8.22 -17.74
CA GLY A 15 -11.78 -9.02 -16.51
C GLY A 15 -10.34 -9.53 -16.31
N PHE A 16 -9.68 -9.94 -17.39
CA PHE A 16 -8.28 -10.37 -17.34
C PHE A 16 -7.34 -9.21 -17.00
N PHE A 17 -7.57 -8.01 -17.55
CA PHE A 17 -6.77 -6.83 -17.22
C PHE A 17 -6.93 -6.39 -15.76
N VAL A 18 -8.16 -6.43 -15.23
CA VAL A 18 -8.43 -6.13 -13.81
C VAL A 18 -7.71 -7.13 -12.91
N TRP A 19 -7.87 -8.43 -13.20
CA TRP A 19 -7.22 -9.49 -12.44
C TRP A 19 -5.69 -9.40 -12.50
N PHE A 20 -5.13 -9.08 -13.67
CA PHE A 20 -3.69 -8.90 -13.83
C PHE A 20 -3.17 -7.72 -13.00
N SER A 21 -3.92 -6.60 -12.97
CA SER A 21 -3.58 -5.42 -12.18
C SER A 21 -3.59 -5.70 -10.68
N GLU A 22 -4.61 -6.39 -10.16
CA GLU A 22 -4.69 -6.76 -8.75
C GLU A 22 -3.53 -7.68 -8.35
N ASN A 23 -3.25 -8.70 -9.17
CA ASN A 23 -2.17 -9.64 -8.90
C ASN A 23 -0.78 -8.98 -8.94
N GLU A 24 -0.60 -7.95 -9.76
CA GLU A 24 0.65 -7.18 -9.77
C GLU A 24 0.81 -6.31 -8.52
N ALA A 25 -0.26 -5.68 -8.05
CA ALA A 25 -0.28 -4.90 -6.82
C ALA A 25 0.02 -5.78 -5.59
N GLU A 26 -0.62 -6.95 -5.49
CA GLU A 26 -0.35 -7.92 -4.41
C GLU A 26 1.10 -8.41 -4.42
N ARG A 27 1.65 -8.71 -5.61
CA ARG A 27 3.05 -9.14 -5.73
C ARG A 27 4.01 -8.06 -5.24
N LYS A 28 3.79 -6.80 -5.62
CA LYS A 28 4.59 -5.66 -5.14
C LYS A 28 4.45 -5.50 -3.62
N ALA A 29 3.23 -5.63 -3.09
CA ALA A 29 2.98 -5.56 -1.65
C ALA A 29 3.82 -6.59 -0.89
N GLN A 30 3.78 -7.85 -1.31
CA GLN A 30 4.55 -8.94 -0.72
C GLN A 30 6.06 -8.70 -0.80
N GLU A 31 6.56 -8.19 -1.93
CA GLU A 31 7.98 -7.86 -2.10
C GLU A 31 8.43 -6.78 -1.11
N TYR A 32 7.61 -5.73 -0.94
CA TYR A 32 7.88 -4.70 0.06
C TYR A 32 7.78 -5.23 1.48
N MET A 33 6.74 -6.00 1.80
CA MET A 33 6.55 -6.57 3.13
C MET A 33 7.75 -7.43 3.53
N LYS A 34 8.17 -8.37 2.68
CA LYS A 34 9.34 -9.19 2.92
C LYS A 34 10.60 -8.36 3.15
N THR A 35 10.78 -7.32 2.34
CA THR A 35 11.93 -6.41 2.46
C THR A 35 11.94 -5.68 3.81
N PHE A 36 10.78 -5.26 4.30
CA PHE A 36 10.65 -4.60 5.60
C PHE A 36 10.86 -5.56 6.78
N GLU A 37 10.36 -6.79 6.68
CA GLU A 37 10.67 -7.84 7.66
C GLU A 37 12.17 -8.13 7.73
N GLU A 38 12.86 -8.18 6.58
CA GLU A 38 14.32 -8.35 6.51
C GLU A 38 15.09 -7.17 7.15
N MET A 39 14.49 -5.98 7.21
CA MET A 39 15.03 -4.82 7.94
C MET A 39 14.73 -4.84 9.44
N GLY A 40 13.96 -5.82 9.93
CA GLY A 40 13.54 -5.94 11.32
C GLY A 40 12.29 -5.13 11.68
N CYS A 41 11.54 -4.63 10.68
CA CYS A 41 10.25 -3.99 10.93
C CYS A 41 9.17 -5.06 11.16
N SER A 42 8.26 -4.82 12.11
CA SER A 42 7.05 -5.63 12.25
C SER A 42 5.95 -5.09 11.33
N ILE A 43 5.33 -5.99 10.57
CA ILE A 43 4.24 -5.64 9.67
C ILE A 43 2.92 -6.11 10.26
N GLU A 44 1.96 -5.19 10.33
CA GLU A 44 0.62 -5.46 10.84
C GLU A 44 -0.41 -5.12 9.77
N GLU A 45 -1.37 -6.01 9.53
CA GLU A 45 -2.53 -5.68 8.71
C GLU A 45 -3.49 -4.83 9.54
N TYR A 46 -3.66 -3.57 9.14
CA TYR A 46 -4.51 -2.63 9.85
C TYR A 46 -5.21 -1.69 8.86
N PRO A 47 -6.55 -1.66 8.81
CA PRO A 47 -7.28 -0.80 7.89
C PRO A 47 -7.08 0.67 8.23
N PHE A 48 -6.71 1.47 7.25
CA PHE A 48 -6.49 2.91 7.42
C PHE A 48 -7.76 3.64 7.86
N SER A 49 -8.93 3.14 7.44
CA SER A 49 -10.26 3.66 7.80
C SER A 49 -10.56 3.65 9.30
N THR A 50 -9.87 2.80 10.07
CA THR A 50 -10.02 2.70 11.52
C THR A 50 -9.08 3.62 12.31
N SER A 51 -8.15 4.28 11.63
CA SER A 51 -7.21 5.20 12.27
C SER A 51 -7.91 6.52 12.64
N HIS A 52 -8.30 6.65 13.91
CA HIS A 52 -8.82 7.91 14.49
C HIS A 52 -7.70 8.91 14.82
N THR A 53 -6.69 9.04 13.98
CA THR A 53 -5.61 10.01 14.19
C THR A 53 -5.96 11.32 13.51
N THR A 54 -6.20 12.35 14.31
CA THR A 54 -6.30 13.77 13.90
C THR A 54 -4.91 14.30 13.48
N GLY A 55 -4.22 13.55 12.62
CA GLY A 55 -2.86 13.83 12.17
C GLY A 55 -2.84 14.65 10.88
N THR A 56 -1.69 15.25 10.58
CA THR A 56 -1.44 15.79 9.25
C THR A 56 -1.11 14.60 8.34
N LEU A 57 -1.99 14.28 7.39
CA LEU A 57 -1.73 13.26 6.39
C LEU A 57 -0.65 13.78 5.44
N LYS A 58 0.55 13.21 5.50
CA LYS A 58 1.62 13.53 4.56
C LYS A 58 1.72 12.39 3.56
N LEU A 59 1.05 12.59 2.43
CA LEU A 59 1.16 11.73 1.26
C LEU A 59 2.55 11.95 0.66
N ALA A 60 3.46 11.03 0.94
CA ALA A 60 4.81 11.11 0.44
C ALA A 60 5.04 9.96 -0.54
N PHE A 61 5.05 10.30 -1.82
CA PHE A 61 5.51 9.40 -2.88
C PHE A 61 7.02 9.31 -2.81
N PHE A 62 7.51 8.53 -1.85
CA PHE A 62 8.93 8.24 -1.75
C PHE A 62 9.29 7.25 -2.85
N ARG A 63 10.31 7.60 -3.64
CA ARG A 63 10.94 6.63 -4.55
C ARG A 63 11.47 5.40 -3.80
N ASP A 64 11.77 5.57 -2.51
CA ASP A 64 12.25 4.52 -1.64
C ASP A 64 11.73 4.72 -0.21
N PHE A 65 10.55 4.14 0.09
CA PHE A 65 9.95 4.13 1.43
C PHE A 65 10.89 3.49 2.48
N ARG A 66 11.84 2.66 2.05
CA ARG A 66 12.83 2.00 2.92
C ARG A 66 13.79 3.00 3.54
N ILE A 67 14.31 3.92 2.74
CA ILE A 67 15.21 4.97 3.23
C ILE A 67 14.51 5.81 4.31
N PHE A 68 13.24 6.14 4.08
CA PHE A 68 12.45 6.86 5.08
C PHE A 68 12.28 6.04 6.36
N ALA A 69 11.89 4.77 6.25
CA ALA A 69 11.71 3.89 7.39
C ALA A 69 12.99 3.73 8.21
N THR A 70 14.14 3.52 7.55
CA THR A 70 15.44 3.41 8.21
C THR A 70 15.88 4.71 8.87
N GLN A 71 15.75 5.85 8.19
CA GLN A 71 16.19 7.15 8.72
C GLN A 71 15.39 7.60 9.95
N ASN A 72 14.12 7.19 10.01
CA ASN A 72 13.21 7.58 11.08
C ASN A 72 12.99 6.45 12.09
N GLU A 73 13.81 5.40 12.05
CA GLU A 73 13.76 4.25 12.97
C GLU A 73 12.33 3.69 13.11
N ILE A 74 11.64 3.56 11.98
CA ILE A 74 10.27 3.06 11.95
C ILE A 74 10.30 1.55 12.22
N GLU A 75 9.81 1.16 13.39
CA GLU A 75 9.74 -0.25 13.78
C GLU A 75 8.47 -0.94 13.28
N ARG A 76 7.39 -0.18 13.03
CA ARG A 76 6.08 -0.73 12.66
C ARG A 76 5.56 -0.15 11.36
N ILE A 77 5.15 -1.05 10.48
CA ILE A 77 4.53 -0.72 9.20
C ILE A 77 3.17 -1.39 9.13
N TYR A 78 2.18 -0.64 8.70
CA TYR A 78 0.82 -1.10 8.53
C TYR A 78 0.53 -1.34 7.06
N CYS A 79 -0.13 -2.44 6.76
CA CYS A 79 -0.58 -2.77 5.42
C CYS A 79 -2.10 -2.65 5.32
N ASP A 80 -2.57 -1.99 4.28
CA ASP A 80 -3.99 -1.92 3.90
C ASP A 80 -4.15 -2.33 2.44
N HIS A 81 -4.65 -3.55 2.25
CA HIS A 81 -4.89 -4.16 0.95
C HIS A 81 -6.08 -3.54 0.21
N GLU A 82 -7.04 -2.93 0.93
CA GLU A 82 -8.22 -2.31 0.27
C GLU A 82 -7.81 -1.09 -0.54
N ILE A 83 -6.80 -0.35 -0.08
CA ILE A 83 -6.27 0.85 -0.73
C ILE A 83 -4.91 0.65 -1.39
N ASN A 84 -4.39 -0.58 -1.39
CA ASN A 84 -3.07 -0.93 -1.91
C ASN A 84 -1.94 -0.02 -1.37
N ALA A 85 -1.88 0.11 -0.05
CA ALA A 85 -0.93 1.01 0.60
C ALA A 85 -0.25 0.40 1.83
N LEU A 86 1.01 0.80 2.00
CA LEU A 86 1.76 0.64 3.25
C LEU A 86 1.81 1.99 3.95
N TYR A 87 1.73 2.03 5.27
CA TYR A 87 1.85 3.27 6.00
C TYR A 87 2.48 3.09 7.37
N CYS A 88 3.02 4.17 7.92
CA CYS A 88 3.55 4.20 9.28
C CYS A 88 3.19 5.50 9.99
N TYR A 89 3.20 5.43 11.32
CA TYR A 89 3.02 6.59 12.18
C TYR A 89 4.41 7.14 12.54
N HIS A 90 4.66 8.39 12.18
CA HIS A 90 5.90 9.08 12.49
C HIS A 90 5.62 10.22 13.49
N PRO A 91 6.16 10.15 14.72
CA PRO A 91 6.01 11.23 15.69
C PRO A 91 6.89 12.43 15.30
N ILE A 92 6.30 13.62 15.21
CA ILE A 92 7.01 14.87 14.88
C ILE A 92 7.28 15.71 16.14
N GLN A 93 6.31 15.71 17.07
CA GLN A 93 6.32 16.45 18.32
C GLN A 93 5.54 15.66 19.38
N GLU A 94 5.68 16.00 20.67
CA GLU A 94 5.07 15.30 21.83
C GLU A 94 3.58 14.93 21.66
N TYR A 95 2.82 15.68 20.86
CA TYR A 95 1.40 15.44 20.64
C TYR A 95 0.98 15.40 19.16
N LYS A 96 1.95 15.35 18.23
CA LYS A 96 1.68 15.38 16.79
C LYS A 96 2.28 14.16 16.10
N VAL A 97 1.40 13.35 15.53
CA VAL A 97 1.73 12.20 14.70
C VAL A 97 1.44 12.54 13.25
N GLU A 98 2.41 12.30 12.38
CA GLU A 98 2.26 12.28 10.93
C GLU A 98 2.01 10.86 10.47
N ILE A 99 1.07 10.68 9.53
CA ILE A 99 0.90 9.39 8.87
C ILE A 99 1.54 9.48 7.50
N VAL A 100 2.51 8.60 7.25
CA VAL A 100 3.22 8.51 5.98
C VAL A 100 2.65 7.33 5.23
N VAL A 101 1.98 7.60 4.11
CA VAL A 101 1.33 6.60 3.27
C VAL A 101 2.10 6.42 1.98
N PHE A 102 2.36 5.16 1.62
CA PHE A 102 3.04 4.72 0.41
C PHE A 102 2.11 3.81 -0.39
N TYR A 103 1.69 4.27 -1.57
CA TYR A 103 0.91 3.48 -2.50
C TYR A 103 1.83 2.66 -3.41
N TYR A 104 1.52 1.38 -3.59
CA TYR A 104 2.30 0.47 -4.44
C TYR A 104 1.56 0.05 -5.73
N ASN A 105 0.50 0.76 -6.10
CA ASN A 105 -0.24 0.58 -7.36
C ASN A 105 0.65 0.90 -8.58
#